data_AF-A0A1V5XUP2-F1
#
_entry.id   AF-A0A1V5XUP2-F1
#
_cell.length_a   1.000
_cell.length_b   1.000
_cell.length_c   1.000
_cell.angle_alpha   90.00
_cell.angle_beta   90.00
_cell.angle_gamma   90.00
#
_symmetry.space_group_name_H-M   'P 1'
#
loop_
_entity.id
_entity.type
_entity.pdbx_description
1 polymer ?
#
loop_
_entity_poly.entity_id
_entity_poly.type
_entity_poly.pdbx_seq_one_letter_code
_entity_poly.pdbx_strand_id
1 'polypeptide(L)' 'MGQLNGVGRMIENKEDCFQTLTQMKAARSALSSLMNKYMRENFQACLTQCKRKGEHDDVCKKFFDEIINNS' A
#
# COMPACT_ATOMS: atom_id res chain seq x y z
N MET A 1 -5.37 11.98 2.27
CA MET A 1 -5.75 11.82 0.85
C MET A 1 -5.45 13.06 -0.04
N GLY A 2 -4.72 14.08 0.42
CA GLY A 2 -4.47 15.29 -0.40
C GLY A 2 -3.51 15.09 -1.58
N GLN A 3 -2.45 14.29 -1.39
CA GLN A 3 -1.41 14.09 -2.40
C GLN A 3 -1.92 13.31 -3.63
N LEU A 4 -2.73 12.27 -3.42
CA LEU A 4 -3.34 11.49 -4.50
C LEU A 4 -4.32 12.35 -5.32
N ASN A 5 -5.14 13.16 -4.65
CA ASN A 5 -6.04 14.11 -5.33
C ASN A 5 -5.24 15.17 -6.11
N GLY A 6 -4.07 15.57 -5.61
CA GLY A 6 -3.14 16.44 -6.31
C GLY A 6 -2.66 15.83 -7.61
N VAL A 7 -2.11 14.61 -7.56
CA VAL A 7 -1.65 13.88 -8.75
C VAL A 7 -2.79 13.66 -9.76
N GLY A 8 -4.00 13.34 -9.28
CA GLY A 8 -5.18 13.21 -10.15
C GLY A 8 -5.47 14.47 -10.97
N ARG A 9 -5.44 15.65 -10.33
CA ARG A 9 -5.59 16.93 -11.03
C ARG A 9 -4.46 17.21 -12.02
N MET A 10 -3.21 16.87 -11.68
CA MET A 10 -2.08 17.05 -12.61
C MET A 10 -2.27 16.23 -13.90
N ILE A 11 -2.81 15.01 -13.77
CA ILE A 11 -3.14 14.15 -14.91
C ILE A 11 -4.28 14.77 -15.75
N GLU A 12 -5.38 15.18 -15.09
CA GLU A 12 -6.53 15.80 -15.76
C GLU A 12 -6.15 17.07 -16.52
N ASN A 13 -5.29 17.90 -15.90
CA ASN A 13 -4.80 19.15 -16.47
C ASN A 13 -3.70 18.97 -17.52
N LYS A 14 -3.25 17.72 -17.77
CA LYS A 14 -2.13 17.40 -18.67
C LYS A 14 -0.87 18.22 -18.34
N GLU A 15 -0.56 18.32 -17.05
CA GLU A 15 0.66 18.97 -16.59
C GLU A 15 1.91 18.22 -17.07
N ASP A 16 3.08 18.83 -16.87
CA ASP A 16 4.35 18.25 -17.29
C ASP A 16 4.51 16.80 -16.80
N CYS A 17 4.90 15.93 -17.73
CA CYS A 17 4.98 14.50 -17.49
C CYS A 17 6.03 14.19 -16.41
N PHE A 18 7.17 14.88 -16.43
CA PHE A 18 8.24 14.65 -15.48
C PHE A 18 7.84 15.10 -14.07
N GLN A 19 7.19 16.25 -13.93
CA GLN A 19 6.66 16.74 -12.66
C GLN A 19 5.56 15.83 -12.11
N THR A 20 4.61 15.42 -12.95
CA THR A 20 3.53 14.50 -12.56
C THR A 20 4.11 13.15 -12.09
N LEU A 21 5.09 12.61 -12.82
CA LEU A 21 5.77 11.38 -12.43
C LEU A 21 6.54 11.52 -11.11
N THR A 22 7.18 12.67 -10.88
CA THR A 22 7.90 12.97 -9.64
C THR A 22 6.94 13.00 -8.44
N GLN A 23 5.78 13.65 -8.58
CA GLN A 23 4.76 13.68 -7.53
C GLN A 23 4.14 12.31 -7.29
N MET A 24 3.94 11.51 -8.34
CA MET A 24 3.46 10.13 -8.22
C MET A 24 4.45 9.24 -7.45
N LYS A 25 5.75 9.37 -7.73
CA LYS A 25 6.80 8.69 -6.97
C LYS A 25 6.80 9.09 -5.50
N ALA A 26 6.64 10.38 -5.20
CA ALA A 26 6.54 10.85 -3.82
C ALA A 26 5.30 10.26 -3.10
N ALA A 27 4.15 10.20 -3.77
CA ALA A 27 2.93 9.62 -3.21
C ALA A 27 3.09 8.12 -2.93
N ARG A 28 3.73 7.39 -3.85
CA ARG A 28 4.07 5.97 -3.67
C ARG A 28 4.95 5.78 -2.43
N SER A 29 6.04 6.53 -2.29
CA SER A 29 6.96 6.39 -1.16
C SER A 29 6.28 6.67 0.18
N ALA A 30 5.42 7.68 0.25
CA ALA A 30 4.64 8.00 1.44
C ALA A 30 3.67 6.86 1.81
N LEU A 31 2.96 6.31 0.81
CA LEU A 31 2.06 5.19 1.01
C LEU A 31 2.80 3.93 1.47
N SER A 32 3.92 3.58 0.82
CA SER A 32 4.76 2.44 1.23
C SER A 32 5.25 2.60 2.67
N SER A 33 5.65 3.81 3.07
CA SER A 33 6.09 4.08 4.44
C SER A 33 4.96 3.90 5.46
N LEU A 34 3.75 4.36 5.12
CA LEU A 34 2.56 4.18 5.95
C LEU A 34 2.16 2.71 6.05
N MET A 35 2.17 1.97 4.94
CA MET A 35 1.89 0.54 4.91
C MET A 35 2.89 -0.20 5.81
N ASN A 36 4.18 0.08 5.69
CA ASN A 36 5.21 -0.52 6.54
C ASN A 36 5.00 -0.23 8.03
N LYS A 37 4.59 1.00 8.38
CA LYS A 37 4.26 1.35 9.77
C LYS A 37 3.04 0.56 10.26
N TYR A 38 1.96 0.56 9.51
CA TYR A 38 0.74 -0.18 9.84
C TYR A 38 1.03 -1.67 10.04
N MET A 39 1.82 -2.26 9.14
CA MET A 39 2.21 -3.66 9.22
C MET A 39 2.99 -3.95 10.49
N ARG A 40 4.02 -3.14 10.84
CA ARG A 40 4.76 -3.32 12.10
C ARG A 40 3.85 -3.28 13.33
N GLU A 41 2.88 -2.37 13.34
CA GLU A 41 1.97 -2.18 14.48
C GLU A 41 0.90 -3.28 14.57
N ASN A 42 0.51 -3.89 13.45
CA ASN A 42 -0.63 -4.80 13.38
C ASN A 42 -0.26 -6.25 13.00
N PHE A 43 1.02 -6.55 12.77
CA PHE A 43 1.47 -7.85 12.25
C PHE A 43 0.93 -9.03 13.03
N GLN A 44 1.05 -8.99 14.37
CA GLN A 44 0.56 -10.07 15.24
C GLN A 44 -0.97 -10.21 15.18
N ALA A 45 -1.71 -9.11 15.09
CA ALA A 45 -3.15 -9.14 14.96
C ALA A 45 -3.58 -9.76 13.63
N CYS A 46 -2.93 -9.39 12.52
CA CYS A 46 -3.16 -9.99 11.20
C CYS A 46 -2.89 -11.51 11.22
N LEU A 47 -1.77 -11.95 11.83
CA LEU A 47 -1.44 -13.37 11.98
C LEU A 47 -2.36 -14.14 12.94
N THR A 48 -2.97 -13.46 13.91
CA THR A 48 -3.90 -14.11 14.85
C THR A 48 -5.25 -14.38 14.20
N GLN A 49 -5.70 -13.50 13.31
CA GLN A 49 -6.91 -13.73 12.49
C GLN A 49 -6.75 -14.96 11.58
N CYS A 50 -5.53 -15.18 11.08
CA CYS A 50 -5.11 -16.35 10.32
C CYS A 50 -5.34 -17.70 11.04
N LYS A 51 -5.26 -17.74 12.39
CA LYS A 51 -5.36 -18.99 13.16
C LYS A 51 -6.80 -19.40 13.55
N ARG A 52 -7.80 -18.53 13.41
CA ARG A 52 -9.11 -18.68 14.11
C ARG A 52 -10.28 -19.21 13.28
N LYS A 53 -10.08 -19.73 12.06
CA LYS A 53 -11.17 -20.26 11.22
C LYS A 53 -10.67 -21.40 10.34
N GLY A 54 -11.41 -22.51 10.31
CA GLY A 54 -11.00 -23.80 9.74
C GLY A 54 -10.87 -23.89 8.21
N GLU A 55 -10.68 -22.78 7.49
CA GLU A 55 -10.54 -22.72 6.03
C GLU A 55 -9.51 -21.64 5.62
N HIS A 56 -8.31 -21.62 6.24
CA HIS A 56 -7.41 -20.45 6.21
C HIS A 56 -6.04 -20.58 5.53
N ASP A 57 -5.74 -21.67 4.82
CA ASP A 57 -4.49 -21.74 4.05
C ASP A 57 -4.39 -20.62 2.99
N ASP A 58 -5.53 -20.22 2.40
CA ASP A 58 -5.55 -19.20 1.34
C ASP A 58 -5.45 -17.75 1.85
N VAL A 59 -6.02 -17.44 3.02
CA VAL A 59 -5.99 -16.05 3.54
C VAL A 59 -4.60 -15.71 4.05
N CYS A 60 -3.93 -16.66 4.71
CA CYS A 60 -2.57 -16.46 5.15
C CYS A 60 -1.61 -16.41 3.95
N LYS A 61 -1.77 -17.28 2.95
CA LYS A 61 -0.98 -17.20 1.70
C LYS A 61 -1.12 -15.85 1.02
N LYS A 62 -2.35 -15.37 0.78
CA LYS A 62 -2.58 -14.05 0.18
C LYS A 62 -1.96 -12.90 0.99
N PHE A 63 -2.04 -12.97 2.31
CA PHE A 63 -1.42 -11.98 3.18
C PHE A 63 0.11 -12.01 3.10
N PHE A 64 0.72 -13.19 3.10
CA PHE A 64 2.17 -13.35 2.93
C PHE A 64 2.62 -12.90 1.54
N ASP A 65 1.87 -13.22 0.48
CA ASP A 65 2.17 -12.83 -0.89
C ASP A 65 2.17 -11.30 -1.05
N GLU A 66 1.21 -10.60 -0.44
CA GLU A 66 1.16 -9.13 -0.44
C GLU A 66 2.31 -8.48 0.32
N ILE A 67 2.81 -9.11 1.40
CA ILE A 67 3.96 -8.60 2.15
C ILE A 67 5.26 -8.78 1.36
N ILE A 68 5.44 -9.94 0.73
CA ILE A 68 6.67 -10.27 -0.02
C ILE A 68 6.76 -9.43 -1.30
N ASN A 69 5.65 -9.23 -2.01
CA ASN A 69 5.64 -8.51 -3.29
C ASN A 69 5.67 -6.98 -3.16
N ASN A 70 5.53 -6.42 -1.94
CA ASN A 70 5.70 -4.98 -1.65
C ASN A 70 7.11 -4.61 -1.15
N SER A 71 8.07 -5.54 -1.23
CA SER A 71 9.48 -5.36 -0.83
C SER A 71 10.33 -4.72 -1.92
#